data_AF-A0A2V5RDK5-F1
#
_entry.id   AF-A0A2V5RDK5-F1
#
_cell.length_a   1.000
_cell.length_b   1.000
_cell.length_c   1.000
_cell.angle_alpha   90.00
_cell.angle_beta   90.00
_cell.angle_gamma   90.00
#
_symmetry.space_group_name_H-M   'P 1'
#
loop_
_entity.id
_entity.type
_entity.pdbx_description
1 polymer ?
#
loop_
_entity_poly.entity_id
_entity_poly.type
_entity_poly.pdbx_seq_one_letter_code
_entity_poly.pdbx_strand_id
1 'polypeptide(L)'
;DFVSGLNSHDQLEVYEPLWLAAEAGPQRVAQRDSFWSGVVLYREKRWAEAYAEFQKARGSETEDDPPLEFYLRRLEPLILQLTQWPVE
;
A
#
# COMPACT_ATOMS: atom_id res chain seq x y z
N ASP A 1 4.50 30.46 -2.51
CA ASP A 1 5.03 29.23 -1.91
C ASP A 1 3.93 28.18 -2.03
N PHE A 2 4.09 27.19 -2.92
CA PHE A 2 2.95 26.39 -3.45
C PHE A 2 2.51 25.25 -2.50
N VAL A 3 3.15 25.12 -1.34
CA VAL A 3 2.98 23.96 -0.44
C VAL A 3 2.52 24.37 0.96
N SER A 4 2.32 25.66 1.24
CA SER A 4 2.13 26.15 2.62
C SER A 4 0.71 25.96 3.19
N GLY A 5 -0.23 25.36 2.45
CA GLY A 5 -1.65 25.31 2.82
C GLY A 5 -2.35 23.96 2.69
N LEU A 6 -1.64 22.90 2.30
CA LEU A 6 -2.20 21.57 2.22
C LEU A 6 -2.13 20.93 3.60
N ASN A 7 -3.28 20.49 4.10
CA ASN A 7 -3.37 19.67 5.31
C ASN A 7 -2.43 18.46 5.11
N SER A 8 -1.81 17.91 6.15
CA SER A 8 -0.89 16.76 5.97
C SER A 8 -1.55 15.55 5.28
N HIS A 9 -2.88 15.52 5.19
CA HIS A 9 -3.68 14.57 4.41
C HIS A 9 -3.62 14.78 2.89
N ASP A 10 -3.33 15.99 2.40
CA ASP A 10 -3.27 16.36 0.99
C ASP A 10 -1.84 16.32 0.43
N GLN A 11 -0.86 15.92 1.24
CA GLN A 11 0.49 15.65 0.76
C GLN A 11 0.41 14.38 -0.09
N LEU A 12 0.25 14.57 -1.40
CA LEU A 12 0.33 13.50 -2.39
C LEU A 12 1.74 12.90 -2.31
N GLU A 13 1.92 11.89 -1.45
CA GLU A 13 3.08 11.02 -1.53
C GLU A 13 2.92 10.23 -2.83
N VAL A 14 3.61 10.71 -3.87
CA VAL A 14 3.69 10.06 -5.17
C VAL A 14 4.79 9.00 -5.06
N TYR A 15 4.41 7.77 -4.76
CA TYR A 15 5.29 6.60 -4.85
C TYR A 15 5.37 6.15 -6.31
N GLU A 16 6.18 6.82 -7.14
CA GLU A 16 6.42 6.30 -8.49
C GLU A 16 7.13 4.95 -8.41
N PRO A 17 6.62 3.90 -9.08
CA PRO A 17 7.38 2.67 -9.24
C PRO A 17 8.68 3.02 -9.99
N LEU A 18 9.82 2.64 -9.44
CA LEU A 18 11.15 2.90 -10.00
C LEU A 18 11.44 2.14 -11.32
N TRP A 19 10.40 1.59 -11.95
CA TRP A 19 10.49 0.85 -13.20
C TRP A 19 9.79 1.62 -14.31
N LEU A 20 10.44 1.74 -15.46
CA LEU A 20 9.79 2.23 -16.67
C LEU A 20 8.57 1.33 -16.95
N ALA A 21 7.37 1.91 -16.91
CA ALA A 21 6.12 1.17 -17.14
C ALA A 21 6.11 0.39 -18.46
N ALA A 22 6.95 0.80 -19.43
CA ALA A 22 7.13 0.14 -20.73
C ALA A 22 7.90 -1.19 -20.66
N GLU A 23 8.65 -1.46 -19.59
CA GLU A 23 9.51 -2.65 -19.43
C GLU A 23 8.94 -3.65 -18.41
N ALA A 24 7.80 -3.31 -17.78
CA ALA A 24 7.15 -4.15 -16.79
C ALA A 24 6.25 -5.21 -17.46
N GLY A 25 6.55 -6.49 -17.23
CA GLY A 25 5.62 -7.57 -17.58
C GLY A 25 4.29 -7.47 -16.82
N PRO A 26 3.21 -8.15 -17.27
CA PRO A 26 1.87 -8.03 -16.71
C PRO A 26 1.79 -8.24 -15.19
N GLN A 27 2.62 -9.13 -14.64
CA GLN A 27 2.70 -9.41 -13.21
C GLN A 27 3.18 -8.20 -12.41
N ARG A 28 4.20 -7.48 -12.91
CA ARG A 28 4.73 -6.27 -12.27
C ARG A 28 3.72 -5.12 -12.33
N VAL A 29 2.97 -5.00 -13.43
CA VAL A 29 1.87 -4.03 -13.54
C VAL A 29 0.79 -4.34 -12.51
N ALA A 30 0.38 -5.60 -12.36
CA ALA A 30 -0.61 -6.00 -11.36
C ALA A 30 -0.14 -5.74 -9.91
N GLN A 31 1.14 -5.97 -9.61
CA GLN A 31 1.72 -5.66 -8.29
C GLN A 31 1.68 -4.16 -8.00
N ARG A 32 2.07 -3.32 -8.96
CA ARG A 32 1.95 -1.86 -8.87
C ARG A 32 0.52 -1.42 -8.59
N ASP A 33 -0.43 -1.93 -9.36
CA ASP A 33 -1.84 -1.54 -9.24
C ASP A 33 -2.42 -1.97 -7.89
N SER A 34 -1.99 -3.13 -7.38
CA SER A 34 -2.33 -3.60 -6.04
C SER A 34 -1.72 -2.68 -4.96
N PHE A 35 -0.44 -2.29 -5.09
CA PHE A 35 0.21 -1.36 -4.16
C PHE A 35 -0.56 -0.04 -4.07
N TRP A 36 -0.89 0.58 -5.19
CA TRP A 36 -1.65 1.84 -5.22
C TRP A 36 -3.05 1.70 -4.62
N SER A 37 -3.74 0.60 -4.93
CA SER A 37 -5.04 0.30 -4.31
C SER A 37 -4.91 0.19 -2.78
N GLY A 38 -3.86 -0.47 -2.30
CA GLY A 38 -3.52 -0.54 -0.87
C GLY A 38 -3.31 0.82 -0.22
N VAL A 39 -2.57 1.73 -0.87
CA VAL A 39 -2.33 3.11 -0.37
C VAL A 39 -3.64 3.89 -0.23
N VAL A 40 -4.53 3.81 -1.21
CA VAL A 40 -5.85 4.48 -1.15
C VAL A 40 -6.68 3.94 0.01
N LEU A 41 -6.80 2.61 0.11
CA LEU A 41 -7.55 1.95 1.19
C LEU A 41 -6.98 2.25 2.58
N TYR A 42 -5.64 2.33 2.69
CA TYR A 42 -4.96 2.71 3.92
C TYR A 42 -5.34 4.13 4.36
N ARG A 43 -5.35 5.10 3.44
CA ARG A 43 -5.76 6.49 3.73
C ARG A 43 -7.24 6.57 4.11
N GLU A 44 -8.08 5.72 3.55
CA GLU A 44 -9.50 5.57 3.90
C GLU A 44 -9.74 4.80 5.22
N LYS A 45 -8.69 4.33 5.90
CA LYS A 45 -8.77 3.53 7.13
C LYS A 45 -9.45 2.16 6.95
N ARG A 46 -9.49 1.64 5.72
CA ARG A 46 -10.02 0.32 5.39
C ARG A 46 -8.93 -0.74 5.55
N TRP A 47 -8.53 -0.99 6.81
CA TRP A 47 -7.30 -1.71 7.15
C TRP A 47 -7.20 -3.12 6.56
N ALA A 48 -8.28 -3.92 6.67
CA ALA A 48 -8.32 -5.28 6.17
C ALA A 48 -8.14 -5.35 4.65
N GLU A 49 -8.80 -4.46 3.93
CA GLU A 49 -8.74 -4.39 2.47
C GLU A 49 -7.38 -3.86 2.01
N ALA A 50 -6.86 -2.82 2.68
CA ALA A 50 -5.52 -2.30 2.41
C ALA A 50 -4.46 -3.39 2.56
N TYR A 51 -4.52 -4.17 3.65
CA TYR A 51 -3.59 -5.26 3.91
C TYR A 51 -3.66 -6.35 2.82
N ALA A 52 -4.87 -6.71 2.37
CA ALA A 52 -5.03 -7.68 1.29
C ALA A 52 -4.40 -7.21 -0.03
N GLU A 53 -4.55 -5.93 -0.39
CA GLU A 53 -3.93 -5.36 -1.59
C GLU A 53 -2.39 -5.31 -1.48
N PHE A 54 -1.85 -4.93 -0.32
CA PHE A 54 -0.40 -4.95 -0.10
C PHE A 54 0.19 -6.37 -0.17
N GLN A 55 -0.53 -7.39 0.29
CA GLN A 55 -0.07 -8.78 0.15
C GLN A 55 -0.03 -9.24 -1.32
N LYS A 56 -0.92 -8.76 -2.18
CA LYS A 56 -0.85 -9.01 -3.64
C LYS A 56 0.33 -8.29 -4.29
N ALA A 57 0.70 -7.12 -3.78
CA ALA A 57 1.84 -6.34 -4.26
C ALA A 57 3.19 -7.00 -3.95
N ARG A 58 3.28 -7.82 -2.89
CA ARG A 58 4.54 -8.43 -2.41
C ARG A 58 5.29 -9.30 -3.42
N GLY A 59 4.62 -9.77 -4.48
CA GLY A 59 5.25 -10.56 -5.54
C GLY A 59 5.91 -11.87 -5.06
N SER A 60 6.40 -12.67 -6.00
CA SER A 60 7.10 -13.93 -5.70
C SER A 60 8.63 -13.78 -5.64
N GLU A 61 9.16 -12.71 -6.24
CA GLU A 61 10.58 -12.37 -6.18
C GLU A 61 10.77 -11.28 -5.14
N THR A 62 11.14 -11.71 -3.94
CA THR A 62 11.48 -10.89 -2.77
C THR A 62 12.75 -10.08 -3.03
N GLU A 63 12.63 -9.02 -3.81
CA GLU A 63 13.48 -7.84 -3.61
C GLU A 63 12.83 -7.04 -2.48
N ASP A 64 13.63 -6.58 -1.51
CA ASP A 64 13.10 -5.75 -0.42
C ASP A 64 12.42 -4.51 -1.05
N ASP A 65 11.13 -4.33 -0.77
CA ASP A 65 10.34 -3.16 -1.18
C ASP A 65 10.05 -2.32 0.08
N PRO A 66 10.92 -1.34 0.43
CA PRO A 66 10.77 -0.56 1.65
C PRO A 66 9.43 0.20 1.75
N PRO A 67 8.90 0.80 0.67
CA PRO A 67 7.54 1.35 0.67
C PRO A 67 6.46 0.33 1.04
N LEU A 68 6.49 -0.88 0.47
CA LEU A 68 5.51 -1.92 0.81
C LEU A 68 5.63 -2.36 2.28
N GLU A 69 6.85 -2.63 2.74
CA GLU A 69 7.13 -3.05 4.11
C GLU A 69 6.72 -1.99 5.15
N PHE A 70 6.83 -0.71 4.81
CA PHE A 70 6.36 0.40 5.64
C PHE A 70 4.85 0.33 5.94
N TYR A 71 4.03 -0.02 4.96
CA TYR A 71 2.58 -0.17 5.17
C TYR A 71 2.24 -1.47 5.88
N LEU A 72 2.86 -2.59 5.48
CA LEU A 72 2.60 -3.90 6.08
C LEU A 72 2.86 -3.91 7.59
N ARG A 73 4.01 -3.37 8.04
CA ARG A 73 4.37 -3.31 9.47
C ARG A 73 3.37 -2.52 10.31
N ARG A 74 2.67 -1.53 9.74
CA ARG A 74 1.64 -0.78 10.45
C ARG A 74 0.31 -1.51 10.50
N LEU A 75 0.01 -2.31 9.49
CA LEU A 75 -1.26 -3.02 9.37
C LEU A 75 -1.26 -4.34 10.14
N GLU A 76 -0.14 -5.06 10.19
CA GLU A 76 -0.01 -6.33 10.92
C GLU A 76 -0.68 -6.34 12.32
N PRO A 77 -0.36 -5.40 13.24
CA PRO A 77 -1.00 -5.41 14.56
C PRO A 77 -2.51 -5.12 14.51
N LEU A 78 -2.97 -4.30 13.56
CA LEU A 78 -4.38 -3.94 13.41
C LEU A 78 -5.20 -5.13 12.88
N ILE A 79 -4.64 -5.89 11.93
CA ILE A 79 -5.28 -7.09 11.39
C ILE A 79 -5.39 -8.17 12.46
N LEU A 80 -4.33 -8.36 13.26
CA LEU A 80 -4.36 -9.31 14.37
C LEU A 80 -5.49 -8.97 15.35
N GLN A 81 -5.66 -7.69 15.70
CA GLN A 81 -6.76 -7.25 16.56
C GLN A 81 -8.15 -7.47 15.92
N LEU A 82 -8.30 -7.17 14.63
CA LEU A 82 -9.55 -7.39 13.89
C LEU A 82 -9.93 -8.87 13.80
N THR A 83 -8.95 -9.77 13.67
CA THR A 83 -9.22 -11.22 13.67
C THR A 83 -9.53 -11.78 15.05
N GLN A 84 -9.18 -11.07 16.13
CA GLN A 84 -9.42 -11.48 17.51
C GLN A 84 -10.76 -10.98 18.07
N TRP A 85 -11.39 -9.99 17.44
CA TRP A 85 -12.74 -9.57 17.79
C TRP A 85 -13.76 -10.49 17.10
N PRO A 86 -14.53 -11.30 17.83
CA PRO A 86 -15.67 -11.96 17.23
C PRO A 86 -16.71 -10.89 16.91
N VAL A 87 -17.27 -10.96 15.69
CA VAL A 87 -18.51 -10.27 15.37
C VAL A 87 -19.57 -10.89 16.30
N GLU A 88 -20.06 -10.13 17.28
CA GLU A 88 -21.27 -10.50 18.05
C GLU A 88 -22.50 -10.55 17.16
#